data_AF-A0A6P1DSM6-F1
#
_entry.id   AF-A0A6P1DSM6-F1
#
_cell.length_a   1.000
_cell.length_b   1.000
_cell.length_c   1.000
_cell.angle_alpha   90.00
_cell.angle_beta   90.00
_cell.angle_gamma   90.00
#
_symmetry.space_group_name_H-M   'P 1'
#
loop_
_entity.id
_entity.type
_entity.pdbx_description
1 polymer ?
#
loop_
_entity_poly.entity_id
_entity_poly.type
_entity_poly.pdbx_seq_one_letter_code
_entity_poly.pdbx_strand_id
1 'polypeptide(L)'
;IELLTKLGYKVTITKHEESGRGFISKGFLDDAKEKANFNVNLFKELITKETPLVGIEPSAILTFRDEYLRLADDKTAAKNISENTFTVEEFIKQEFEKNSITSQSFTTENKTLKIHGHCQQKSLSGTEPTFKMLSIPKNYKVTIINSGCCGMAGSFGYEKEHYNLSMQVGEDTLFPKIRNTENTTIIAAAGTSCRHQIKDGTNRISKHPITILREALLQK
;
A
#
# COMPACT_ATOMS: atom_id res chain seq x y z
N ILE A 1 -0.07 13.49 1.36
CA ILE A 1 0.54 14.84 1.49
C ILE A 1 0.19 15.43 2.84
N GLU A 2 -1.06 15.84 3.08
CA GLU A 2 -1.49 16.51 4.33
C GLU A 2 -0.99 15.83 5.62
N LEU A 3 -1.19 14.52 5.76
CA LEU A 3 -0.73 13.76 6.94
C LEU A 3 0.76 13.95 7.21
N LEU A 4 1.62 13.69 6.21
CA LEU A 4 3.07 13.76 6.36
C LEU A 4 3.53 15.21 6.63
N THR A 5 2.94 16.20 5.94
CA THR A 5 3.27 17.61 6.17
C THR A 5 2.92 18.07 7.58
N LYS A 6 1.74 17.71 8.10
CA LYS A 6 1.35 18.05 9.47
C LYS A 6 2.15 17.28 10.54
N LEU A 7 2.73 16.14 10.18
CA LEU A 7 3.70 15.42 11.02
C LEU A 7 5.13 15.97 10.90
N GLY A 8 5.34 17.07 10.17
CA GLY A 8 6.63 17.77 10.09
C GLY A 8 7.53 17.34 8.92
N TYR A 9 7.05 16.48 8.02
CA TYR A 9 7.83 16.03 6.87
C TYR A 9 7.65 16.94 5.66
N LYS A 10 8.76 17.21 4.96
CA LYS A 10 8.73 17.82 3.63
C LYS A 10 8.42 16.74 2.59
N VAL A 11 7.29 16.87 1.90
CA VAL A 11 6.90 15.95 0.81
C VAL A 11 7.33 16.54 -0.52
N THR A 12 8.29 15.92 -1.19
CA THR A 12 8.67 16.27 -2.57
C THR A 12 7.92 15.36 -3.54
N ILE A 13 7.18 15.96 -4.47
CA ILE A 13 6.48 15.24 -5.54
C ILE A 13 7.25 15.47 -6.83
N THR A 14 7.74 14.39 -7.43
CA THR A 14 8.45 14.42 -8.71
C THR A 14 7.52 13.92 -9.81
N LYS A 15 7.60 14.54 -10.99
CA LYS A 15 6.94 14.00 -12.18
C LYS A 15 7.71 12.76 -12.63
N HIS A 16 7.06 11.60 -12.62
CA HIS A 16 7.65 10.33 -13.01
C HIS A 16 6.68 9.54 -13.90
N GLU A 17 7.18 8.49 -14.56
CA GLU A 17 6.34 7.57 -15.32
C GLU A 17 5.68 6.54 -14.41
N GLU A 18 4.72 5.78 -14.93
CA GLU A 18 4.16 4.64 -14.21
C GLU A 18 5.26 3.61 -13.84
N SER A 19 4.99 2.77 -12.84
CA SER A 19 5.99 1.80 -12.36
C SER A 19 6.27 0.65 -13.35
N GLY A 20 5.45 0.49 -14.39
CA GLY A 20 5.51 -0.65 -15.29
C GLY A 20 4.84 -1.93 -14.75
N ARG A 21 4.18 -1.86 -13.58
CA ARG A 21 3.52 -3.03 -12.96
C ARG A 21 2.46 -3.69 -13.85
N GLY A 22 1.76 -2.90 -14.66
CA GLY A 22 0.78 -3.41 -15.62
C GLY A 22 1.44 -4.31 -16.67
N PHE A 23 2.51 -3.84 -17.30
CA PHE A 23 3.29 -4.60 -18.28
C PHE A 23 3.84 -5.91 -17.70
N ILE A 24 4.40 -5.85 -16.49
CA ILE A 24 4.88 -7.04 -15.76
C ILE A 24 3.77 -8.08 -15.61
N SER A 25 2.56 -7.63 -15.22
CA SER A 25 1.45 -8.53 -14.93
C SER A 25 0.83 -9.13 -16.20
N LYS A 26 1.11 -8.56 -17.37
CA LYS A 26 0.71 -9.07 -18.70
C LYS A 26 1.83 -9.81 -19.43
N GLY A 27 3.04 -9.88 -18.85
CA GLY A 27 4.19 -10.55 -19.46
C GLY A 27 4.92 -9.72 -20.53
N PHE A 28 4.60 -8.43 -20.67
CA PHE A 28 5.28 -7.51 -21.59
C PHE A 28 6.58 -6.99 -20.94
N LEU A 29 7.58 -7.89 -20.85
CA LEU A 29 8.79 -7.63 -20.07
C LEU A 29 9.71 -6.58 -20.70
N ASP A 30 9.71 -6.45 -22.03
CA ASP A 30 10.51 -5.43 -22.71
C ASP A 30 9.99 -4.02 -22.40
N ASP A 31 8.67 -3.80 -22.52
CA ASP A 31 8.03 -2.52 -22.11
C ASP A 31 8.24 -2.25 -20.61
N ALA A 32 8.10 -3.28 -19.77
CA ALA A 32 8.35 -3.15 -18.34
C ALA A 32 9.80 -2.73 -18.05
N LYS A 33 10.76 -3.24 -18.81
CA LYS A 33 12.18 -2.91 -18.69
C LYS A 33 12.44 -1.45 -19.08
N GLU A 34 11.80 -0.95 -20.14
CA GLU A 34 11.90 0.48 -20.50
C GLU A 34 11.45 1.38 -19.35
N LYS A 35 10.30 1.06 -18.72
CA LYS A 35 9.81 1.79 -17.53
C LYS A 35 10.76 1.67 -16.35
N ALA A 36 11.31 0.49 -16.11
CA ALA A 36 12.28 0.27 -15.04
C ALA A 36 13.54 1.13 -15.23
N ASN A 37 14.12 1.11 -16.43
CA ASN A 37 15.32 1.90 -16.76
C ASN A 37 15.07 3.41 -16.65
N PHE A 38 13.93 3.89 -17.14
CA PHE A 38 13.56 5.30 -17.01
C PHE A 38 13.48 5.71 -15.54
N ASN A 39 12.72 4.97 -14.73
CA ASN A 39 12.51 5.31 -13.33
C ASN A 39 13.80 5.17 -12.51
N VAL A 40 14.62 4.14 -12.75
CA VAL A 40 15.93 4.00 -12.10
C VAL A 40 16.83 5.19 -12.42
N ASN A 41 16.93 5.58 -13.70
CA ASN A 41 17.76 6.72 -14.09
C ASN A 41 17.25 8.05 -13.50
N LEU A 42 15.93 8.23 -13.39
CA LEU A 42 15.32 9.42 -12.78
C LEU A 42 15.58 9.49 -11.27
N PHE A 43 15.46 8.36 -10.56
CA PHE A 43 15.47 8.33 -9.10
C PHE A 43 16.86 8.11 -8.49
N LYS A 44 17.86 7.65 -9.24
CA LYS A 44 19.18 7.26 -8.70
C LYS A 44 19.89 8.35 -7.89
N GLU A 45 19.74 9.61 -8.29
CA GLU A 45 20.35 10.76 -7.58
C GLU A 45 19.41 11.41 -6.55
N LEU A 46 18.13 11.03 -6.57
CA LEU A 46 17.09 11.64 -5.72
C LEU A 46 16.79 10.82 -4.48
N ILE A 47 17.00 9.51 -4.54
CA ILE A 47 16.60 8.59 -3.49
C ILE A 47 17.80 8.20 -2.65
N THR A 48 17.80 8.68 -1.41
CA THR A 48 18.80 8.36 -0.38
C THR A 48 18.12 7.91 0.90
N LYS A 49 18.91 7.60 1.93
CA LYS A 49 18.42 7.29 3.27
C LYS A 49 17.65 8.47 3.90
N GLU A 50 18.06 9.70 3.59
CA GLU A 50 17.46 10.94 4.06
C GLU A 50 16.26 11.37 3.20
N THR A 51 16.19 10.88 1.96
CA THR A 51 15.14 11.20 0.98
C THR A 51 14.54 9.93 0.37
N PRO A 52 13.91 9.07 1.20
CA PRO A 52 13.43 7.77 0.74
C PRO A 52 12.24 7.89 -0.22
N LEU A 53 12.10 6.90 -1.11
CA LEU A 53 10.94 6.78 -1.99
C LEU A 53 9.79 6.13 -1.20
N VAL A 54 8.70 6.87 -1.00
CA VAL A 54 7.55 6.39 -0.23
C VAL A 54 6.31 6.30 -1.12
N GLY A 55 5.72 5.11 -1.23
CA GLY A 55 4.55 4.87 -2.07
C GLY A 55 3.31 4.42 -1.30
N ILE A 56 2.14 4.76 -1.83
CA ILE A 56 0.82 4.41 -1.23
C ILE A 56 0.17 3.20 -1.89
N GLU A 57 0.50 2.90 -3.16
CA GLU A 57 -0.03 1.72 -3.85
C GLU A 57 0.99 0.59 -3.75
N PRO A 58 0.72 -0.48 -2.96
CA PRO A 58 1.69 -1.54 -2.72
C PRO A 58 2.19 -2.18 -4.01
N SER A 59 1.29 -2.38 -4.98
CA SER A 59 1.67 -3.04 -6.23
C SER A 59 2.68 -2.25 -7.06
N ALA A 60 2.61 -0.92 -7.03
CA ALA A 60 3.51 -0.05 -7.77
C ALA A 60 4.83 0.16 -7.02
N ILE A 61 4.78 0.46 -5.73
CA ILE A 61 5.98 0.79 -4.94
C ILE A 61 6.88 -0.42 -4.72
N LEU A 62 6.31 -1.61 -4.52
CA LEU A 62 7.09 -2.82 -4.30
C LEU A 62 7.73 -3.33 -5.61
N THR A 63 7.35 -2.81 -6.77
CA THR A 63 8.02 -3.10 -8.04
C THR A 63 9.49 -2.69 -8.02
N PHE A 64 9.81 -1.60 -7.30
CA PHE A 64 11.19 -1.14 -7.10
C PHE A 64 12.04 -2.12 -6.27
N ARG A 65 11.38 -2.90 -5.39
CA ARG A 65 12.05 -3.80 -4.44
C ARG A 65 12.20 -5.24 -4.93
N ASP A 66 11.44 -5.64 -5.95
CA ASP A 66 11.47 -7.01 -6.45
C ASP A 66 11.79 -7.05 -7.95
N GLU A 67 10.91 -6.56 -8.81
CA GLU A 67 11.08 -6.69 -10.26
C GLU A 67 12.18 -5.80 -10.83
N TYR A 68 12.36 -4.56 -10.34
CA TYR A 68 13.39 -3.64 -10.87
C TYR A 68 14.81 -4.18 -10.70
N LEU A 69 15.07 -4.93 -9.63
CA LEU A 69 16.37 -5.57 -9.41
C LEU A 69 16.71 -6.53 -10.55
N ARG A 70 15.71 -7.16 -11.16
CA ARG A 70 15.87 -8.09 -12.29
C ARG A 70 15.78 -7.40 -13.65
N LEU A 71 14.91 -6.41 -13.80
CA LEU A 71 14.64 -5.75 -15.09
C LEU A 71 15.63 -4.64 -15.45
N ALA A 72 16.00 -3.77 -14.51
CA ALA A 72 16.79 -2.59 -14.81
C ALA A 72 18.23 -2.93 -15.24
N ASP A 73 18.80 -2.15 -16.16
CA ASP A 73 20.19 -2.32 -16.62
C ASP A 73 21.20 -1.83 -15.58
N ASP A 74 20.96 -0.68 -14.95
CA ASP A 74 21.78 -0.17 -13.85
C ASP A 74 21.41 -0.88 -12.53
N LYS A 75 22.04 -2.04 -12.32
CA LYS A 75 21.83 -2.89 -11.13
C LYS A 75 22.21 -2.21 -9.83
N THR A 76 23.23 -1.37 -9.84
CA THR A 76 23.71 -0.68 -8.65
C THR A 76 22.71 0.38 -8.21
N ALA A 77 22.26 1.22 -9.13
CA ALA A 77 21.23 2.23 -8.84
C ALA A 77 19.92 1.58 -8.42
N ALA A 78 19.47 0.52 -9.13
CA ALA A 78 18.25 -0.20 -8.78
C ALA A 78 18.30 -0.77 -7.35
N LYS A 79 19.44 -1.34 -6.94
CA LYS A 79 19.64 -1.84 -5.58
C LYS A 79 19.58 -0.71 -4.54
N ASN A 80 20.30 0.39 -4.77
CA ASN A 80 20.31 1.54 -3.84
C ASN A 80 18.90 2.15 -3.67
N ILE A 81 18.14 2.28 -4.76
CA ILE A 81 16.75 2.75 -4.71
C ILE A 81 15.87 1.77 -3.93
N SER A 82 15.99 0.47 -4.20
CA SER A 82 15.25 -0.59 -3.52
C SER A 82 15.42 -0.54 -1.99
N GLU A 83 16.66 -0.35 -1.51
CA GLU A 83 16.98 -0.28 -0.07
C GLU A 83 16.37 0.94 0.62
N ASN A 84 16.05 2.00 -0.14
CA ASN A 84 15.47 3.24 0.35
C ASN A 84 14.02 3.45 -0.14
N THR A 85 13.35 2.35 -0.52
CA THR A 85 11.96 2.37 -0.98
C THR A 85 11.04 1.72 0.06
N PHE A 86 9.97 2.41 0.44
CA PHE A 86 9.04 1.95 1.48
C PHE A 86 7.60 2.12 1.04
N THR A 87 6.74 1.20 1.48
CA THR A 87 5.31 1.52 1.62
C THR A 87 5.15 2.64 2.64
N VAL A 88 4.09 3.44 2.53
CA VAL A 88 3.83 4.51 3.51
C VAL A 88 3.64 3.96 4.93
N GLU A 89 3.14 2.74 5.04
CA GLU A 89 2.99 2.04 6.32
C GLU A 89 4.33 1.65 6.94
N GLU A 90 5.29 1.17 6.15
CA GLU A 90 6.67 0.92 6.61
C GLU A 90 7.35 2.21 7.05
N PHE A 91 7.23 3.28 6.25
CA PHE A 91 7.81 4.58 6.59
C PHE A 91 7.26 5.10 7.93
N ILE A 92 5.94 5.17 8.09
CA ILE A 92 5.33 5.70 9.33
C ILE A 92 5.65 4.80 10.53
N LYS A 93 5.70 3.47 10.35
CA LYS A 93 6.14 2.56 11.42
C LYS A 93 7.57 2.90 11.87
N GLN A 94 8.52 3.01 10.94
CA GLN A 94 9.92 3.31 11.28
C GLN A 94 10.05 4.65 12.00
N GLU A 95 9.32 5.67 11.53
CA GLU A 95 9.34 6.99 12.14
C GLU A 95 8.68 7.02 13.52
N PHE A 96 7.69 6.16 13.76
CA PHE A 96 7.12 5.94 15.09
C PHE A 96 8.12 5.22 16.02
N GLU A 97 8.83 4.21 15.54
CA GLU A 97 9.86 3.49 16.30
C GLU A 97 11.06 4.39 16.68
N LYS A 98 11.35 5.40 15.85
CA LYS A 98 12.35 6.44 16.13
C LYS A 98 11.85 7.56 17.05
N ASN A 99 10.58 7.54 17.46
CA ASN A 99 9.90 8.61 18.21
C ASN A 99 9.77 9.95 17.44
N SER A 100 9.97 9.96 16.12
CA SER A 100 9.74 11.13 15.26
C SER A 100 8.23 11.39 15.07
N ILE A 101 7.44 10.32 15.03
CA ILE A 101 5.98 10.36 15.12
C ILE A 101 5.59 9.81 16.48
N THR A 102 4.67 10.48 17.19
CA THR A 102 4.16 10.01 18.49
C THR A 102 2.64 9.95 18.50
N SER A 103 2.08 9.11 19.39
CA SER A 103 0.63 8.97 19.55
C SER A 103 -0.06 10.26 20.00
N GLN A 104 0.68 11.25 20.52
CA GLN A 104 0.18 12.56 20.90
C GLN A 104 -0.29 13.41 19.71
N SER A 105 0.13 13.07 18.49
CA SER A 105 -0.32 13.76 17.28
C SER A 105 -1.72 13.30 16.84
N PHE A 106 -2.28 12.28 17.46
CA PHE A 106 -3.52 11.63 17.05
C PHE A 106 -4.57 11.63 18.15
N THR A 107 -5.83 11.50 17.74
CA THR A 107 -6.99 11.40 18.61
C THR A 107 -6.92 10.18 19.53
N THR A 108 -7.65 10.29 20.64
CA THR A 108 -7.92 9.20 21.59
C THR A 108 -9.32 8.62 21.43
N GLU A 109 -10.02 8.90 20.32
CA GLU A 109 -11.29 8.25 20.01
C GLU A 109 -11.17 6.73 19.89
N ASN A 110 -12.22 6.03 20.33
CA ASN A 110 -12.34 4.59 20.13
C ASN A 110 -12.78 4.30 18.69
N LYS A 111 -12.00 3.51 17.96
CA LYS A 111 -12.37 2.96 16.65
C LYS A 111 -12.04 1.48 16.59
N THR A 112 -12.84 0.71 15.85
CA THR A 112 -12.55 -0.70 15.55
C THR A 112 -12.19 -0.82 14.07
N LEU A 113 -11.05 -1.46 13.78
CA LEU A 113 -10.50 -1.56 12.44
C LEU A 113 -10.18 -3.01 12.09
N LYS A 114 -10.46 -3.38 10.84
CA LYS A 114 -10.01 -4.65 10.24
C LYS A 114 -9.20 -4.40 8.97
N ILE A 115 -8.00 -4.95 8.92
CA ILE A 115 -7.06 -4.79 7.81
C ILE A 115 -7.20 -5.96 6.82
N HIS A 116 -7.46 -5.67 5.56
CA HIS A 116 -7.17 -6.58 4.48
C HIS A 116 -5.79 -6.25 3.89
N GLY A 117 -4.83 -7.16 4.07
CA GLY A 117 -3.49 -7.02 3.49
C GLY A 117 -3.47 -7.29 1.99
N HIS A 118 -2.84 -6.39 1.23
CA HIS A 118 -2.64 -6.58 -0.20
C HIS A 118 -1.75 -7.82 -0.47
N CYS A 119 -2.00 -8.57 -1.54
CA CYS A 119 -1.27 -9.82 -1.80
C CYS A 119 0.25 -9.60 -1.94
N GLN A 120 0.69 -8.64 -2.76
CA GLN A 120 2.12 -8.31 -2.88
C GLN A 120 2.71 -7.77 -1.58
N GLN A 121 1.92 -7.02 -0.81
CA GLN A 121 2.35 -6.52 0.48
C GLN A 121 2.60 -7.69 1.45
N LYS A 122 1.67 -8.66 1.53
CA LYS A 122 1.84 -9.87 2.34
C LYS A 122 3.12 -10.64 1.97
N SER A 123 3.45 -10.71 0.69
CA SER A 123 4.63 -11.42 0.19
C SER A 123 5.96 -10.70 0.42
N LEU A 124 6.02 -9.37 0.25
CA LEU A 124 7.29 -8.63 0.22
C LEU A 124 7.56 -7.75 1.45
N SER A 125 6.51 -7.35 2.17
CA SER A 125 6.58 -6.39 3.29
C SER A 125 5.89 -6.89 4.57
N GLY A 126 5.01 -7.88 4.45
CA GLY A 126 4.10 -8.29 5.51
C GLY A 126 3.00 -7.27 5.77
N THR A 127 2.08 -7.61 6.68
CA THR A 127 0.95 -6.72 7.07
C THR A 127 1.18 -6.03 8.42
N GLU A 128 2.27 -6.38 9.09
CA GLU A 128 2.65 -5.84 10.39
C GLU A 128 2.88 -4.31 10.35
N PRO A 129 3.50 -3.72 9.31
CA PRO A 129 3.64 -2.26 9.22
C PRO A 129 2.29 -1.53 9.23
N THR A 130 1.30 -2.03 8.48
CA THR A 130 -0.05 -1.46 8.48
C THR A 130 -0.72 -1.60 9.84
N PHE A 131 -0.55 -2.75 10.51
CA PHE A 131 -1.09 -2.98 11.85
C PHE A 131 -0.48 -2.00 12.86
N LYS A 132 0.85 -1.86 12.88
CA LYS A 132 1.54 -0.92 13.78
C LYS A 132 1.13 0.52 13.53
N MET A 133 1.15 0.94 12.27
CA MET A 133 0.75 2.29 11.87
C MET A 133 -0.68 2.62 12.35
N LEU A 134 -1.64 1.72 12.14
CA LEU A 134 -3.02 1.95 12.56
C LEU A 134 -3.25 1.79 14.07
N SER A 135 -2.27 1.24 14.80
CA SER A 135 -2.30 1.12 16.26
C SER A 135 -1.64 2.32 16.96
N ILE A 136 -1.12 3.31 16.21
CA ILE A 136 -0.53 4.53 16.78
C ILE A 136 -1.57 5.34 17.58
N PRO A 137 -2.80 5.58 17.08
CA PRO A 137 -3.85 6.18 17.91
C PRO A 137 -4.25 5.24 19.05
N LYS A 138 -4.18 5.74 20.29
CA LYS A 138 -4.16 4.91 21.51
C LYS A 138 -5.34 3.93 21.65
N ASN A 139 -6.52 4.34 21.21
CA ASN A 139 -7.77 3.61 21.46
C ASN A 139 -8.30 2.89 20.20
N TYR A 140 -7.44 2.69 19.20
CA TYR A 140 -7.80 1.95 18.00
C TYR A 140 -7.65 0.44 18.25
N LYS A 141 -8.74 -0.30 18.10
CA LYS A 141 -8.77 -1.76 18.14
C LYS A 141 -8.54 -2.31 16.74
N VAL A 142 -7.29 -2.58 16.40
CA VAL A 142 -6.89 -3.05 15.07
C VAL A 142 -6.79 -4.57 15.05
N THR A 143 -7.31 -5.21 14.00
CA THR A 143 -7.10 -6.65 13.74
C THR A 143 -6.84 -6.88 12.26
N ILE A 144 -6.21 -8.00 11.91
CA ILE A 144 -5.94 -8.38 10.52
C ILE A 144 -6.96 -9.43 10.09
N ILE A 145 -7.60 -9.22 8.94
CA ILE A 145 -8.45 -10.21 8.30
C ILE A 145 -7.55 -11.26 7.68
N ASN A 146 -7.49 -12.45 8.29
CA ASN A 146 -6.87 -13.61 7.67
C ASN A 146 -7.63 -13.95 6.38
N SER A 147 -7.13 -13.52 5.23
CA SER A 147 -7.80 -13.61 3.93
C SER A 147 -6.76 -13.84 2.84
N GLY A 148 -7.17 -14.43 1.73
CA GLY A 148 -6.35 -14.58 0.53
C GLY A 148 -6.20 -13.27 -0.26
N CYS A 149 -6.10 -13.39 -1.58
CA CYS A 149 -6.21 -12.26 -2.50
C CYS A 149 -7.63 -11.68 -2.50
N CYS A 150 -7.80 -10.44 -2.95
CA CYS A 150 -9.14 -9.88 -3.20
C CYS A 150 -9.78 -10.44 -4.48
N GLY A 151 -8.97 -10.94 -5.43
CA GLY A 151 -9.43 -11.46 -6.73
C GLY A 151 -9.22 -10.50 -7.90
N MET A 152 -8.92 -9.21 -7.68
CA MET A 152 -8.92 -8.21 -8.76
C MET A 152 -7.64 -8.21 -9.63
N ALA A 153 -6.46 -8.38 -9.02
CA ALA A 153 -5.16 -8.48 -9.71
C ALA A 153 -4.97 -7.51 -10.91
N GLY A 154 -5.12 -6.19 -10.68
CA GLY A 154 -5.03 -5.19 -11.74
C GLY A 154 -6.32 -5.11 -12.57
N SER A 155 -6.23 -5.31 -13.89
CA SER A 155 -7.38 -5.35 -14.80
C SER A 155 -8.07 -6.70 -14.86
N PHE A 156 -7.46 -7.76 -14.32
CA PHE A 156 -7.92 -9.14 -14.44
C PHE A 156 -9.38 -9.29 -14.03
N GLY A 157 -9.80 -8.73 -12.90
CA GLY A 157 -11.19 -8.83 -12.45
C GLY A 157 -12.22 -8.08 -13.28
N TYR A 158 -11.81 -7.18 -14.18
CA TYR A 158 -12.70 -6.48 -15.11
C TYR A 158 -12.85 -7.20 -16.45
N GLU A 159 -11.97 -8.15 -16.77
CA GLU A 159 -12.03 -8.90 -18.02
C GLU A 159 -13.23 -9.86 -17.97
N LYS A 160 -14.06 -9.83 -19.02
CA LYS A 160 -15.33 -10.57 -19.07
C LYS A 160 -15.11 -12.06 -18.80
N GLU A 161 -14.01 -12.60 -19.31
CA GLU A 161 -13.58 -13.98 -19.20
C GLU A 161 -13.17 -14.35 -17.77
N HIS A 162 -12.72 -13.38 -16.98
CA HIS A 162 -12.13 -13.55 -15.65
C HIS A 162 -13.01 -13.05 -14.51
N TYR A 163 -14.08 -12.30 -14.80
CA TYR A 163 -14.97 -11.71 -13.79
C TYR A 163 -15.49 -12.72 -12.77
N ASN A 164 -16.07 -13.84 -13.24
CA ASN A 164 -16.64 -14.85 -12.35
C ASN A 164 -15.57 -15.47 -11.43
N LEU A 165 -14.37 -15.72 -11.96
CA LEU A 165 -13.25 -16.24 -11.18
C LEU A 165 -12.75 -15.21 -10.17
N SER A 166 -12.64 -13.94 -10.56
CA SER A 166 -12.27 -12.84 -9.67
C SER A 166 -13.22 -12.71 -8.47
N MET A 167 -14.53 -12.78 -8.73
CA MET A 167 -15.57 -12.77 -7.69
C MET A 167 -15.48 -14.00 -6.80
N GLN A 168 -15.26 -15.19 -7.38
CA GLN A 168 -15.07 -16.43 -6.61
C GLN A 168 -13.88 -16.33 -5.66
N VAL A 169 -12.73 -15.82 -6.10
CA VAL A 169 -11.55 -15.61 -5.23
C VAL A 169 -11.87 -14.69 -4.05
N GLY A 170 -12.68 -13.65 -4.27
CA GLY A 170 -13.18 -12.79 -3.20
C GLY A 170 -14.10 -13.53 -2.23
N GLU A 171 -15.01 -14.35 -2.75
CA GLU A 171 -15.96 -15.17 -1.99
C GLU A 171 -15.28 -16.26 -1.15
N ASP A 172 -14.15 -16.81 -1.58
CA ASP A 172 -13.46 -17.88 -0.87
C ASP A 172 -13.11 -17.51 0.58
N THR A 173 -12.70 -16.26 0.83
CA THR A 173 -12.31 -15.84 2.18
C THR A 173 -12.64 -14.39 2.54
N LEU A 174 -12.47 -13.44 1.62
CA LEU A 174 -12.48 -12.02 1.96
C LEU A 174 -13.91 -11.50 2.15
N PHE A 175 -14.78 -11.74 1.18
CA PHE A 175 -16.13 -11.18 1.16
C PHE A 175 -17.00 -11.67 2.34
N PRO A 176 -17.04 -12.97 2.68
CA PRO A 176 -17.79 -13.43 3.85
C PRO A 176 -17.29 -12.77 5.14
N LYS A 177 -15.97 -12.62 5.31
CA LYS A 177 -15.38 -12.01 6.51
C LYS A 177 -15.73 -10.54 6.64
N ILE A 178 -15.82 -9.82 5.51
CA ILE A 178 -16.23 -8.41 5.49
C ILE A 178 -17.73 -8.28 5.79
N ARG A 179 -18.59 -9.09 5.16
CA ARG A 179 -20.03 -9.07 5.41
C ARG A 179 -20.37 -9.40 6.87
N ASN A 180 -19.57 -10.24 7.52
CA ASN A 180 -19.70 -10.59 8.94
C ASN A 180 -19.09 -9.56 9.91
N THR A 181 -18.65 -8.39 9.44
CA THR A 181 -18.22 -7.29 10.32
C THR A 181 -19.37 -6.33 10.62
N GLU A 182 -19.38 -5.78 11.83
CA GLU A 182 -20.28 -4.67 12.16
C GLU A 182 -20.13 -3.50 11.17
N ASN A 183 -21.22 -2.80 10.89
CA ASN A 183 -21.22 -1.65 9.98
C ASN A 183 -20.33 -0.49 10.47
N THR A 184 -20.16 -0.39 11.80
CA THR A 184 -19.29 0.57 12.48
C THR A 184 -17.80 0.23 12.35
N THR A 185 -17.45 -1.00 11.96
CA THR A 185 -16.06 -1.43 11.78
C THR A 185 -15.48 -0.84 10.50
N ILE A 186 -14.35 -0.15 10.63
CA ILE A 186 -13.62 0.42 9.50
C ILE A 186 -12.79 -0.68 8.83
N ILE A 187 -12.98 -0.86 7.53
CA ILE A 187 -12.17 -1.79 6.73
C ILE A 187 -11.01 -1.01 6.10
N ALA A 188 -9.78 -1.44 6.36
CA ALA A 188 -8.56 -0.83 5.83
C ALA A 188 -7.95 -1.70 4.73
N ALA A 189 -7.68 -1.12 3.56
CA ALA A 189 -7.02 -1.79 2.43
C ALA A 189 -6.14 -0.81 1.63
N ALA A 190 -4.84 -1.08 1.55
CA ALA A 190 -3.86 -0.20 0.90
C ALA A 190 -3.93 -0.24 -0.64
N GLY A 191 -4.23 -1.39 -1.22
CA GLY A 191 -4.34 -1.53 -2.68
C GLY A 191 -5.63 -0.93 -3.25
N THR A 192 -5.51 -0.20 -4.34
CA THR A 192 -6.63 0.45 -5.04
C THR A 192 -7.61 -0.55 -5.61
N SER A 193 -7.10 -1.58 -6.29
CA SER A 193 -7.92 -2.70 -6.79
C SER A 193 -8.60 -3.46 -5.66
N CYS A 194 -7.95 -3.66 -4.51
CA CYS A 194 -8.57 -4.27 -3.34
C CYS A 194 -9.78 -3.47 -2.84
N ARG A 195 -9.69 -2.13 -2.82
CA ARG A 195 -10.80 -1.28 -2.35
C ARG A 195 -12.02 -1.36 -3.26
N HIS A 196 -11.81 -1.32 -4.58
CA HIS A 196 -12.89 -1.50 -5.57
C HIS A 196 -13.52 -2.89 -5.43
N GLN A 197 -12.70 -3.94 -5.39
CA GLN A 197 -13.19 -5.31 -5.26
C GLN A 197 -14.01 -5.56 -3.98
N ILE A 198 -13.59 -4.98 -2.85
CA ILE A 198 -14.36 -5.02 -1.61
C ILE A 198 -15.71 -4.30 -1.80
N LYS A 199 -15.70 -3.14 -2.46
CA LYS A 199 -16.93 -2.38 -2.71
C LYS A 199 -17.89 -3.16 -3.61
N ASP A 200 -17.40 -3.71 -4.71
CA ASP A 200 -18.23 -4.39 -5.71
C ASP A 200 -18.75 -5.74 -5.18
N GLY A 201 -17.93 -6.48 -4.43
CA GLY A 201 -18.32 -7.79 -3.88
C GLY A 201 -19.11 -7.77 -2.58
N THR A 202 -19.12 -6.65 -1.85
CA THR A 202 -19.75 -6.62 -0.51
C THR A 202 -20.58 -5.37 -0.22
N ASN A 203 -20.60 -4.39 -1.12
CA ASN A 203 -21.13 -3.03 -0.93
C ASN A 203 -20.48 -2.22 0.20
N ARG A 204 -19.51 -2.78 0.95
CA ARG A 204 -18.78 -2.06 2.00
C ARG A 204 -17.72 -1.16 1.40
N ILE A 205 -17.60 0.06 1.94
CA ILE A 205 -16.54 0.99 1.58
C ILE A 205 -15.34 0.71 2.48
N SER A 206 -14.20 0.37 1.89
CA SER A 206 -12.92 0.29 2.58
C SER A 206 -12.12 1.56 2.36
N LYS A 207 -11.29 1.94 3.34
CA LYS A 207 -10.44 3.12 3.30
C LYS A 207 -8.97 2.72 3.12
N HIS A 208 -8.20 3.59 2.49
CA HIS A 208 -6.75 3.46 2.53
C HIS A 208 -6.24 3.68 3.97
N PRO A 209 -5.29 2.88 4.50
CA PRO A 209 -4.73 3.06 5.83
C PRO A 209 -4.26 4.49 6.15
N ILE A 210 -3.54 5.11 5.21
CA ILE A 210 -3.14 6.54 5.31
C ILE A 210 -4.32 7.51 5.53
N THR A 211 -5.48 7.26 4.91
CA THR A 211 -6.66 8.11 5.07
C THR A 211 -7.21 8.00 6.48
N ILE A 212 -7.25 6.78 7.03
CA ILE A 212 -7.71 6.53 8.40
C ILE A 212 -6.78 7.24 9.40
N LEU A 213 -5.47 7.12 9.20
CA LEU A 213 -4.51 7.80 10.07
C LEU A 213 -4.56 9.33 9.94
N ARG A 214 -4.83 9.86 8.73
CA ARG A 214 -5.07 11.30 8.51
C ARG A 214 -6.32 11.80 9.21
N GLU A 215 -7.40 11.03 9.22
CA GLU A 215 -8.64 11.35 9.96
C GLU A 215 -8.42 11.31 11.47
N ALA A 216 -7.47 10.51 11.95
CA ALA A 216 -7.09 10.45 13.36
C ALA A 216 -6.21 11.63 13.80
N LEU A 217 -5.61 12.37 12.87
CA LEU A 217 -4.65 13.43 13.19
C LEU A 217 -5.36 14.62 13.85
N LEU A 218 -4.83 15.07 15.00
CA LEU A 218 -5.33 16.28 15.65
C LEU A 218 -5.03 17.50 14.78
N GLN A 219 -6.00 18.40 14.66
CA GLN A 219 -5.74 19.71 14.05
C GLN A 219 -4.80 20.46 14.99
N LYS A 220 -3.55 20.66 14.55
CA LYS A 220 -2.67 21.70 15.10
C LYS A 220 -2.81 22.94 14.25
#